data_AF-A0A6P7TVL6-F1
#
_entry.id   AF-A0A6P7TVL6-F1
#
_cell.length_a   1.000
_cell.length_b   1.000
_cell.length_c   1.000
_cell.angle_alpha   90.00
_cell.angle_beta   90.00
_cell.angle_gamma   90.00
#
_symmetry.space_group_name_H-M   'P 1'
#
loop_
_entity.id
_entity.type
_entity.pdbx_description
1 polymer ?
#
loop_
_entity_poly.entity_id
_entity_poly.type
_entity_poly.pdbx_seq_one_letter_code
_entity_poly.pdbx_strand_id
1 'polypeptide(L)'
;MESNDGKFQASEVSASQHVLVCALHELGSLVQRLGSSASPLVAEPAAGIIEPVVSVLIHPSHAARLAASWCLGSIAVALPSQLSPLLDRCMERMEKLKNSPEAISGYSSALAALLGGVYQCPLGIPHVKGKVRMYFLYYFT
;
A
#
# COMPACT_ATOMS: atom_id res chain seq x y z
N MET A 1 -37.13 -2.26 -24.02
CA MET A 1 -35.94 -1.44 -23.74
C MET A 1 -35.94 -1.18 -22.26
N GLU A 2 -35.08 -1.87 -21.50
CA GLU A 2 -34.35 -1.36 -20.33
C GLU A 2 -33.60 -2.53 -19.67
N SER A 3 -32.38 -2.26 -19.19
CA SER A 3 -31.61 -3.06 -18.23
C SER A 3 -30.74 -4.23 -18.74
N ASN A 4 -29.74 -3.95 -19.60
CA ASN A 4 -28.55 -4.80 -19.73
C ASN A 4 -27.21 -4.08 -19.41
N ASP A 5 -27.24 -2.79 -19.10
CA ASP A 5 -26.03 -1.97 -18.86
C ASP A 5 -25.37 -2.20 -17.49
N GLY A 6 -26.11 -2.70 -16.49
CA GLY A 6 -25.60 -2.84 -15.12
C GLY A 6 -24.56 -3.94 -14.90
N LYS A 7 -24.53 -4.99 -15.73
CA LYS A 7 -23.55 -6.10 -15.61
C LYS A 7 -22.21 -5.80 -16.27
N PHE A 8 -22.21 -5.05 -17.36
CA PHE A 8 -20.97 -4.63 -18.04
C PHE A 8 -20.17 -3.64 -17.19
N GLN A 9 -20.87 -2.68 -16.58
CA GLN A 9 -20.24 -1.63 -15.77
C GLN A 9 -19.62 -2.20 -14.47
N ALA A 10 -20.26 -3.16 -13.83
CA ALA A 10 -19.70 -3.84 -12.64
C ALA A 10 -18.45 -4.67 -12.98
N SER A 11 -18.39 -5.28 -14.17
CA SER A 11 -17.24 -6.07 -14.62
C SER A 11 -16.04 -5.19 -14.98
N GLU A 12 -16.24 -4.04 -15.62
CA GLU A 12 -15.16 -3.08 -15.90
C GLU A 12 -14.65 -2.40 -14.63
N VAL A 13 -15.56 -2.05 -13.71
CA VAL A 13 -15.20 -1.50 -12.40
C VAL A 13 -14.46 -2.53 -11.55
N SER A 14 -14.80 -3.82 -11.65
CA SER A 14 -14.02 -4.88 -10.98
C SER A 14 -12.66 -5.11 -11.65
N ALA A 15 -12.59 -5.12 -12.99
CA ALA A 15 -11.34 -5.30 -13.72
C ALA A 15 -10.33 -4.16 -13.44
N SER A 16 -10.79 -2.91 -13.43
CA SER A 16 -9.96 -1.73 -13.11
C SER A 16 -9.39 -1.77 -11.68
N GLN A 17 -10.17 -2.27 -10.71
CA GLN A 17 -9.70 -2.46 -9.33
C GLN A 17 -8.61 -3.53 -9.24
N HIS A 18 -8.77 -4.66 -9.93
CA HIS A 18 -7.76 -5.72 -9.95
C HIS A 18 -6.45 -5.23 -10.60
N VAL A 19 -6.53 -4.45 -11.67
CA VAL A 19 -5.35 -3.87 -12.32
C VAL A 19 -4.60 -2.96 -11.33
N LEU A 20 -5.31 -2.10 -10.60
CA LEU A 20 -4.70 -1.23 -9.60
C LEU A 20 -4.04 -2.03 -8.45
N VAL A 21 -4.73 -3.06 -7.95
CA VAL A 21 -4.20 -3.95 -6.91
C VAL A 21 -2.94 -4.68 -7.40
N CYS A 22 -2.98 -5.24 -8.62
CA CYS A 22 -1.82 -5.92 -9.22
C CYS A 22 -0.65 -4.96 -9.41
N ALA A 23 -0.90 -3.75 -9.91
CA ALA A 23 0.13 -2.74 -10.11
C ALA A 23 0.82 -2.34 -8.79
N LEU A 24 0.04 -2.12 -7.72
CA LEU A 24 0.58 -1.82 -6.39
C LEU A 24 1.36 -3.01 -5.81
N HIS A 25 0.90 -4.24 -6.03
CA HIS A 25 1.57 -5.43 -5.55
C HIS A 25 2.91 -5.67 -6.27
N GLU A 26 2.93 -5.47 -7.58
CA GLU A 26 4.15 -5.58 -8.38
C GLU A 26 5.12 -4.46 -8.03
N LEU A 27 4.64 -3.23 -7.82
CA LEU A 27 5.47 -2.10 -7.39
C LEU A 27 6.13 -2.36 -6.03
N GLY A 28 5.37 -2.81 -5.03
CA GLY A 28 5.94 -3.15 -3.71
C GLY A 28 6.90 -4.35 -3.77
N SER A 29 6.66 -5.32 -4.66
CA SER A 29 7.57 -6.45 -4.88
C SER A 29 8.85 -6.01 -5.58
N LEU A 30 8.75 -5.12 -6.57
CA LEU A 30 9.87 -4.53 -7.28
C LEU A 30 10.75 -3.71 -6.33
N VAL A 31 10.15 -2.86 -5.49
CA VAL A 31 10.89 -2.08 -4.48
C VAL A 31 11.63 -3.00 -3.51
N GLN A 32 11.02 -4.09 -3.05
CA GLN A 32 11.70 -5.08 -2.21
C GLN A 32 12.87 -5.78 -2.92
N ARG A 33 12.73 -6.06 -4.22
CA ARG A 33 13.81 -6.64 -5.03
C ARG A 33 14.96 -5.66 -5.27
N LEU A 34 14.65 -4.37 -5.42
CA LEU A 34 15.63 -3.30 -5.60
C LEU A 34 16.31 -2.91 -4.28
N GLY A 35 15.63 -3.04 -3.14
CA GLY A 35 16.17 -2.67 -1.83
C GLY A 35 16.59 -1.20 -1.76
N SER A 36 17.81 -0.94 -1.30
CA SER A 36 18.38 0.41 -1.20
C SER A 36 18.52 1.13 -2.55
N SER A 37 18.63 0.39 -3.67
CA SER A 37 18.68 0.99 -5.01
C SER A 37 17.36 1.66 -5.43
N ALA A 38 16.25 1.39 -4.73
CA ALA A 38 14.99 2.12 -4.92
C ALA A 38 14.95 3.47 -4.18
N SER A 39 15.97 3.82 -3.38
CA SER A 39 16.04 5.11 -2.68
C SER A 39 15.76 6.34 -3.55
N PRO A 40 16.34 6.50 -4.75
CA PRO A 40 16.05 7.67 -5.58
C PRO A 40 14.58 7.71 -6.04
N LEU A 41 13.93 6.57 -6.27
CA LEU A 41 12.51 6.50 -6.66
C LEU A 41 11.57 6.87 -5.51
N VAL A 42 12.02 6.65 -4.27
CA VAL A 42 11.24 6.89 -3.06
C VAL A 42 11.47 8.29 -2.50
N ALA A 43 12.70 8.78 -2.57
CA ALA A 43 13.11 10.08 -2.04
C ALA A 43 12.81 11.25 -3.00
N GLU A 44 12.49 10.98 -4.26
CA GLU A 44 12.19 12.02 -5.24
C GLU A 44 10.88 12.77 -4.89
N PRO A 45 10.91 14.07 -4.56
CA PRO A 45 9.72 14.80 -4.14
C PRO A 45 8.74 15.10 -5.29
N ALA A 46 9.22 15.18 -6.53
CA ALA A 46 8.42 15.58 -7.68
C ALA A 46 7.83 14.40 -8.47
N ALA A 47 8.53 13.26 -8.48
CA ALA A 47 8.14 12.06 -9.23
C ALA A 47 8.16 10.78 -8.37
N GLY A 48 8.16 10.93 -7.05
CA GLY A 48 8.21 9.82 -6.11
C GLY A 48 6.99 8.92 -6.18
N ILE A 49 7.21 7.63 -5.89
CA ILE A 49 6.14 6.62 -5.88
C ILE A 49 5.22 6.72 -4.65
N ILE A 50 5.58 7.52 -3.64
CA ILE A 50 4.86 7.58 -2.37
C ILE A 50 3.55 8.36 -2.50
N GLU A 51 3.56 9.51 -3.15
CA GLU A 51 2.39 10.38 -3.31
C GLU A 51 1.24 9.67 -4.03
N PRO A 52 1.48 8.98 -5.16
CA PRO A 52 0.45 8.16 -5.80
C PRO A 52 -0.07 7.06 -4.88
N VAL A 53 0.79 6.31 -4.20
CA VAL A 53 0.35 5.22 -3.30
C VAL A 53 -0.47 5.74 -2.13
N VAL A 54 -0.05 6.85 -1.50
CA VAL A 54 -0.79 7.47 -0.40
C VAL A 54 -2.13 8.03 -0.89
N SER A 55 -2.24 8.48 -2.14
CA SER A 55 -3.53 8.90 -2.70
C SER A 55 -4.53 7.74 -2.82
N VAL A 56 -4.06 6.52 -3.06
CA VAL A 56 -4.92 5.32 -3.13
C VAL A 56 -5.43 4.89 -1.74
N LEU A 57 -4.83 5.36 -0.65
CA LEU A 57 -5.33 5.06 0.71
C LEU A 57 -6.73 5.64 0.99
N ILE A 58 -7.19 6.63 0.24
CA ILE A 58 -8.54 7.19 0.35
C ILE A 58 -9.48 6.70 -0.76
N HIS A 59 -9.05 5.70 -1.54
CA HIS A 59 -9.84 5.15 -2.63
C HIS A 59 -11.10 4.44 -2.10
N PRO A 60 -12.27 4.55 -2.77
CA PRO A 60 -13.52 3.93 -2.31
C PRO A 60 -13.43 2.40 -2.24
N SER A 61 -12.67 1.77 -3.14
CA SER A 61 -12.42 0.32 -3.09
C SER A 61 -11.46 -0.05 -1.95
N HIS A 62 -11.93 -0.89 -1.04
CA HIS A 62 -11.15 -1.38 0.09
C HIS A 62 -9.95 -2.23 -0.33
N ALA A 63 -10.08 -3.03 -1.40
CA ALA A 63 -8.99 -3.84 -1.93
C ALA A 63 -7.79 -2.97 -2.36
N ALA A 64 -8.08 -1.83 -3.01
CA ALA A 64 -7.04 -0.87 -3.41
C ALA A 64 -6.35 -0.23 -2.20
N ARG A 65 -7.11 0.13 -1.15
CA ARG A 65 -6.53 0.68 0.09
C ARG A 65 -5.56 -0.29 0.76
N LEU A 66 -5.92 -1.57 0.82
CA LEU A 66 -5.08 -2.63 1.37
C LEU A 66 -3.83 -2.91 0.52
N ALA A 67 -3.96 -2.87 -0.82
CA ALA A 67 -2.82 -3.01 -1.70
C ALA A 67 -1.83 -1.83 -1.55
N ALA A 68 -2.35 -0.62 -1.36
CA ALA A 68 -1.54 0.57 -1.13
C ALA A 68 -0.84 0.55 0.23
N SER A 69 -1.53 0.14 1.31
CA SER A 69 -0.90 -0.03 2.63
C SER A 69 0.22 -1.06 2.59
N TRP A 70 0.00 -2.18 1.89
CA TRP A 70 1.00 -3.21 1.67
C TRP A 70 2.23 -2.70 0.90
N CYS A 71 2.00 -1.86 -0.12
CA CYS A 71 3.06 -1.22 -0.88
C CYS A 71 3.91 -0.28 -0.01
N LEU A 72 3.29 0.54 0.83
CA LEU A 72 4.01 1.42 1.77
C LEU A 72 4.83 0.61 2.79
N GLY A 73 4.25 -0.46 3.36
CA GLY A 73 4.97 -1.37 4.23
C GLY A 73 6.19 -2.00 3.54
N SER A 74 6.04 -2.38 2.27
CA SER A 74 7.13 -2.93 1.45
C SER A 74 8.26 -1.93 1.20
N ILE A 75 7.92 -0.65 0.94
CA ILE A 75 8.90 0.43 0.82
C ILE A 75 9.65 0.61 2.14
N ALA A 76 8.96 0.61 3.27
CA ALA A 76 9.60 0.80 4.58
C ALA A 76 10.50 -0.39 4.98
N VAL A 77 10.15 -1.62 4.57
CA VAL A 77 11.03 -2.80 4.74
C VAL A 77 12.28 -2.69 3.88
N ALA A 78 12.14 -2.25 2.63
CA ALA A 78 13.26 -2.08 1.69
C ALA A 78 14.17 -0.90 2.06
N LEU A 79 13.59 0.18 2.58
CA LEU A 79 14.25 1.42 2.98
C LEU A 79 13.80 1.85 4.39
N PRO A 80 14.44 1.29 5.43
CA PRO A 80 14.08 1.61 6.82
C PRO A 80 14.32 3.09 7.18
N SER A 81 15.17 3.81 6.43
CA SER A 81 15.37 5.25 6.61
C SER A 81 14.12 6.09 6.30
N GLN A 82 13.23 5.59 5.46
CA GLN A 82 11.98 6.27 5.09
C GLN A 82 10.79 5.90 6.00
N LEU A 83 10.97 4.93 6.89
CA LEU A 83 9.92 4.45 7.78
C LEU A 83 9.39 5.56 8.72
N SER A 84 10.26 6.22 9.48
CA SER A 84 9.86 7.28 10.41
C SER A 84 9.14 8.45 9.71
N PRO A 85 9.68 9.06 8.64
CA PRO A 85 8.98 10.15 7.96
C PRO A 85 7.64 9.69 7.34
N LEU A 86 7.52 8.43 6.94
CA LEU A 86 6.25 7.90 6.43
C LEU A 86 5.21 7.68 7.53
N LEU A 87 5.63 7.19 8.70
CA LEU A 87 4.75 7.05 9.87
C LEU A 87 4.21 8.41 10.30
N ASP A 88 5.10 9.40 10.51
CA ASP A 88 4.71 10.75 10.92
C ASP A 88 3.74 11.38 9.93
N ARG A 89 4.05 11.26 8.63
CA ARG A 89 3.19 11.76 7.56
C ARG A 89 1.83 11.06 7.52
N CYS A 90 1.78 9.74 7.68
CA CYS A 90 0.52 8.99 7.71
C CYS A 90 -0.33 9.36 8.93
N MET A 91 0.29 9.54 10.10
CA MET A 91 -0.39 9.99 11.32
C MET A 91 -0.95 11.40 11.18
N GLU A 92 -0.15 12.34 10.67
CA GLU A 92 -0.59 13.72 10.45
C GLU A 92 -1.75 13.80 9.44
N ARG A 93 -1.67 13.02 8.35
CA ARG A 93 -2.72 12.94 7.32
C ARG A 93 -4.00 12.29 7.86
N MET A 94 -3.88 11.26 8.70
CA MET A 94 -5.01 10.62 9.37
C MET A 94 -5.74 11.62 10.27
N GLU A 95 -5.02 12.39 11.08
CA GLU A 95 -5.61 13.39 11.98
C GLU A 95 -6.32 14.51 11.18
N LYS A 96 -5.71 14.96 10.06
CA LYS A 96 -6.31 15.95 9.15
C LYS A 96 -7.60 15.43 8.48
N LEU A 97 -7.68 14.13 8.18
CA LEU A 97 -8.78 13.51 7.44
C LEU A 97 -9.69 12.64 8.34
N LYS A 98 -9.66 12.82 9.65
CA LYS A 98 -10.42 12.01 10.64
C LYS A 98 -11.95 12.07 10.50
N ASN A 99 -12.47 13.00 9.69
CA ASN A 99 -13.89 13.09 9.39
C ASN A 99 -14.32 12.14 8.25
N SER A 100 -13.37 11.51 7.54
CA SER A 100 -13.65 10.52 6.48
C SER A 100 -13.37 9.11 6.98
N PRO A 101 -14.37 8.21 6.96
CA PRO A 101 -14.17 6.81 7.37
C PRO A 101 -13.23 6.05 6.41
N GLU A 102 -13.20 6.41 5.13
CA GLU A 102 -12.30 5.83 4.14
C GLU A 102 -10.85 6.13 4.48
N ALA A 103 -10.55 7.40 4.80
CA ALA A 103 -9.22 7.82 5.21
C ALA A 103 -8.76 7.13 6.49
N ILE A 104 -9.62 7.06 7.52
CA ILE A 104 -9.28 6.35 8.76
C ILE A 104 -8.93 4.89 8.44
N SER A 105 -9.75 4.17 7.67
CA SER A 105 -9.50 2.77 7.35
C SER A 105 -8.21 2.55 6.53
N GLY A 106 -7.92 3.44 5.57
CA GLY A 106 -6.73 3.34 4.74
C GLY A 106 -5.45 3.67 5.50
N TYR A 107 -5.41 4.80 6.19
CA TYR A 107 -4.23 5.22 6.96
C TYR A 107 -3.96 4.30 8.17
N SER A 108 -5.00 3.77 8.84
CA SER A 108 -4.79 2.81 9.94
C SER A 108 -4.17 1.51 9.43
N SER A 109 -4.64 1.01 8.29
CA SER A 109 -4.05 -0.14 7.61
C SER A 109 -2.61 0.14 7.16
N ALA A 110 -2.32 1.35 6.68
CA ALA A 110 -0.97 1.77 6.31
C ALA A 110 -0.04 1.83 7.53
N LEU A 111 -0.47 2.42 8.65
CA LEU A 111 0.31 2.43 9.89
C LEU A 111 0.56 1.02 10.41
N ALA A 112 -0.46 0.15 10.38
CA ALA A 112 -0.30 -1.25 10.76
C ALA A 112 0.69 -1.99 9.86
N ALA A 113 0.66 -1.75 8.54
CA ALA A 113 1.60 -2.34 7.59
C ALA A 113 3.03 -1.82 7.77
N LEU A 114 3.20 -0.51 8.02
CA LEU A 114 4.49 0.11 8.30
C LEU A 114 5.08 -0.45 9.60
N LEU A 115 4.31 -0.46 10.69
CA LEU A 115 4.70 -1.02 11.99
C LEU A 115 5.03 -2.52 11.89
N GLY A 116 4.19 -3.29 11.18
CA GLY A 116 4.44 -4.71 10.91
C GLY A 116 5.72 -4.95 10.11
N GLY A 117 6.07 -4.04 9.20
CA GLY A 117 7.33 -4.06 8.45
C GLY A 117 8.57 -3.83 9.32
N VAL A 118 8.49 -2.97 10.34
CA VAL A 118 9.60 -2.72 11.28
C VAL A 118 10.02 -3.99 12.01
N TYR A 119 9.05 -4.78 12.47
CA TYR A 119 9.32 -6.05 13.13
C TYR A 119 10.04 -7.06 12.22
N GLN A 120 9.96 -6.90 10.90
CA GLN A 120 10.65 -7.75 9.93
C GLN A 120 12.09 -7.28 9.63
N CYS A 121 12.51 -6.10 10.13
CA CYS A 121 13.85 -5.55 9.94
C CYS A 121 14.63 -5.35 11.26
N PRO A 122 14.90 -6.39 12.07
CA PRO A 122 15.69 -6.25 13.29
C PRO A 122 17.19 -6.45 12.99
N LEU A 123 17.82 -5.59 12.17
CA LEU A 123 19.29 -5.40 12.10
C LEU A 123 20.23 -6.64 12.20
N GLY A 124 19.81 -7.84 11.79
CA GLY A 124 20.63 -9.05 11.89
C GLY A 124 19.90 -10.33 11.48
N ILE A 125 20.39 -10.94 10.39
CA ILE A 125 20.12 -12.28 9.83
C ILE A 125 18.95 -12.37 8.81
N PRO A 126 19.26 -12.28 7.50
CA PRO A 126 18.34 -12.53 6.41
C PRO A 126 18.44 -13.99 5.91
N HIS A 127 17.59 -14.87 6.43
CA HIS A 127 17.25 -16.17 5.84
C HIS A 127 16.07 -16.66 6.68
N VAL A 128 14.81 -16.74 6.23
CA VAL A 128 14.28 -17.57 5.16
C VAL A 128 12.84 -17.08 4.89
N LYS A 129 12.50 -16.88 3.62
CA LYS A 129 11.15 -16.90 3.02
C LYS A 129 9.99 -16.17 3.73
N GLY A 130 9.53 -15.15 3.01
CA GLY A 130 8.18 -14.59 3.09
C GLY A 130 7.07 -15.64 3.17
N LYS A 131 6.48 -15.77 4.36
CA LYS A 131 5.21 -16.46 4.57
C LYS A 131 4.16 -15.62 5.29
N VAL A 132 4.51 -14.43 5.78
CA VAL A 132 3.55 -13.59 6.52
C VAL A 132 2.66 -12.76 5.56
N ARG A 133 3.12 -12.50 4.33
CA ARG A 133 2.37 -11.69 3.33
C ARG A 133 1.16 -12.39 2.71
N MET A 134 1.02 -13.71 2.87
CA MET A 134 -0.13 -14.46 2.37
C MET A 134 -1.38 -14.29 3.25
N TYR A 135 -1.22 -14.03 4.56
CA TYR A 135 -2.36 -13.86 5.47
C TYR A 135 -3.18 -12.60 5.14
N PHE A 136 -2.54 -11.57 4.59
CA PHE A 136 -3.24 -10.34 4.19
C PHE A 136 -4.11 -10.55 2.94
N LEU A 137 -3.71 -11.47 2.05
CA LEU A 137 -4.51 -11.90 0.90
C LEU A 137 -5.61 -12.89 1.29
N TYR A 138 -5.35 -13.79 2.24
CA TYR A 138 -6.35 -14.76 2.72
C TYR A 138 -7.53 -14.13 3.49
N TYR A 139 -7.34 -12.94 4.06
CA TYR A 139 -8.43 -12.21 4.74
C TYR A 139 -9.29 -11.35 3.79
N PHE A 140 -8.95 -11.27 2.50
CA PHE A 140 -9.57 -10.33 1.56
C PHE A 140 -9.95 -10.92 0.19
N THR A 141 -10.27 -12.22 0.17
CA THR A 141 -11.06 -12.86 -0.90
C THR A 141 -12.37 -13.37 -0.29
#